data_AF-D4LAK4-F1
#
_entry.id   AF-D4LAK4-F1
#
_cell.length_a   1.000
_cell.length_b   1.000
_cell.length_c   1.000
_cell.angle_alpha   90.00
_cell.angle_beta   90.00
_cell.angle_gamma   90.00
#
_symmetry.space_group_name_H-M   'P 1'
#
loop_
_entity.id
_entity.type
_entity.pdbx_description
1 polymer ?
#
loop_
_entity_poly.entity_id
_entity_poly.type
_entity_poly.pdbx_seq_one_letter_code
_entity_poly.pdbx_strand_id
1 'polypeptide(L)'
;MELVLEALMCVMFDGAMGFLIPRSLQCAHTEKRRYRIADGIFALGFLLGLAAKCLAGGSWIVLTLLALGFMLSYTAFVLTFPEKRKHCEGR
;
A
#
# COMPACT_ATOMS: atom_id res chain seq x y z
N MET A 1 24.20 -1.06 -10.58
CA MET A 1 23.96 -1.76 -9.30
C MET A 1 22.83 -1.10 -8.50
N GLU A 2 22.79 0.23 -8.41
CA GLU A 2 21.77 0.96 -7.64
C GLU A 2 20.34 0.70 -8.10
N LEU A 3 20.08 0.70 -9.42
CA LEU A 3 18.75 0.39 -9.98
C LEU A 3 18.24 -1.01 -9.61
N VAL A 4 19.12 -2.00 -9.50
CA VAL A 4 18.73 -3.38 -9.16
C VAL A 4 18.35 -3.49 -7.70
N LEU A 5 19.14 -2.87 -6.81
CA LEU A 5 18.83 -2.81 -5.38
C LEU A 5 17.54 -2.04 -5.11
N GLU A 6 17.32 -0.95 -5.85
CA GLU A 6 16.10 -0.16 -5.74
C GLU A 6 14.87 -0.90 -6.25
N ALA A 7 14.97 -1.56 -7.41
CA ALA A 7 13.88 -2.40 -7.92
C ALA A 7 13.58 -3.56 -6.95
N LEU A 8 14.61 -4.21 -6.41
CA LEU A 8 14.46 -5.27 -5.40
C LEU A 8 13.76 -4.76 -4.15
N MET A 9 14.14 -3.57 -3.65
CA MET A 9 13.49 -2.92 -2.52
C MET A 9 12.00 -2.67 -2.81
N CYS A 10 11.66 -2.12 -3.98
CA CYS A 10 10.27 -1.87 -4.35
C CYS A 10 9.45 -3.18 -4.40
N VAL A 11 10.00 -4.24 -5.00
CA VAL A 11 9.35 -5.55 -5.05
C VAL A 11 9.12 -6.13 -3.64
N MET A 12 10.09 -6.00 -2.74
CA MET A 12 9.93 -6.44 -1.35
C MET A 12 8.84 -5.65 -0.61
N PHE A 13 8.81 -4.33 -0.83
CA PHE A 13 7.80 -3.44 -0.25
C PHE A 13 6.39 -3.76 -0.77
N ASP A 14 6.24 -3.96 -2.08
CA ASP A 14 4.98 -4.35 -2.72
C ASP A 14 4.51 -5.73 -2.21
N GLY A 15 5.43 -6.69 -2.11
CA GLY A 15 5.15 -8.01 -1.56
C GLY A 15 4.69 -7.96 -0.09
N ALA A 16 5.34 -7.13 0.73
CA ALA A 16 4.92 -6.90 2.11
C ALA A 16 3.51 -6.29 2.18
N MET A 17 3.18 -5.34 1.29
CA MET A 17 1.85 -4.76 1.20
C MET A 17 0.81 -5.78 0.77
N GLY A 18 1.13 -6.61 -0.22
CA GLY A 18 0.30 -7.72 -0.67
C GLY A 18 -0.01 -8.74 0.43
N PHE A 19 0.91 -8.93 1.38
CA PHE A 19 0.71 -9.81 2.53
C PHE A 19 -0.06 -9.13 3.67
N LEU A 20 0.08 -7.81 3.83
CA LEU A 20 -0.64 -7.02 4.83
C LEU A 20 -2.15 -6.91 4.52
N ILE A 21 -2.55 -6.81 3.24
CA ILE A 21 -3.95 -6.74 2.80
C ILE A 21 -4.83 -7.91 3.30
N PRO A 22 -4.51 -9.19 3.04
CA PRO A 22 -5.33 -10.30 3.52
C PRO A 22 -5.30 -10.42 5.04
N ARG A 23 -4.18 -10.02 5.68
CA ARG A 23 -4.05 -10.03 7.14
C ARG A 23 -4.92 -8.96 7.81
N SER A 24 -5.01 -7.77 7.22
CA SER A 24 -5.87 -6.69 7.72
C SER A 24 -7.36 -7.02 7.58
N LEU A 25 -7.73 -7.78 6.54
CA LEU A 25 -9.06 -8.36 6.34
C LEU A 25 -9.44 -9.40 7.41
N GLN A 26 -8.49 -10.24 7.84
CA GLN A 26 -8.70 -11.29 8.83
C GLN A 26 -8.68 -10.80 10.30
N CYS A 27 -8.10 -9.63 10.57
CA CYS A 27 -7.95 -9.10 11.93
C CYS A 27 -9.22 -8.42 12.50
N ALA A 28 -9.41 -8.57 13.81
CA ALA A 28 -10.52 -7.99 14.56
C ALA A 28 -10.50 -6.44 14.59
N HIS A 29 -11.66 -5.83 14.86
CA HIS A 29 -11.93 -4.39 14.71
C HIS A 29 -10.96 -3.45 15.45
N THR A 30 -10.36 -3.91 16.55
CA THR A 30 -9.36 -3.17 17.34
C THR A 30 -7.98 -3.11 16.68
N GLU A 31 -7.59 -4.15 15.93
CA GLU A 31 -6.30 -4.18 15.22
C GLU A 31 -6.35 -3.41 13.88
N LYS A 32 -7.54 -3.25 13.29
CA LYS A 32 -7.75 -2.46 12.06
C LYS A 32 -7.28 -1.01 12.14
N ARG A 33 -7.24 -0.40 13.33
CA ARG A 33 -6.70 0.96 13.49
C ARG A 33 -5.18 1.00 13.29
N ARG A 34 -4.45 -0.04 13.71
CA ARG A 34 -3.00 -0.12 13.53
C ARG A 34 -2.64 -0.35 12.07
N TYR A 35 -3.37 -1.22 11.39
CA TYR A 35 -3.19 -1.45 9.95
C TYR A 35 -3.45 -0.18 9.13
N ARG A 36 -4.49 0.61 9.44
CA ARG A 36 -4.71 1.92 8.78
C ARG A 36 -3.52 2.87 8.87
N ILE A 37 -2.88 2.94 10.03
CA ILE A 37 -1.72 3.83 10.22
C ILE A 37 -0.55 3.30 9.41
N ALA A 38 -0.29 1.99 9.43
CA ALA A 38 0.74 1.37 8.63
C ALA A 38 0.50 1.58 7.13
N ASP A 39 -0.71 1.32 6.64
CA ASP A 39 -1.07 1.50 5.22
C ASP A 39 -0.91 2.95 4.77
N GLY A 40 -1.29 3.91 5.63
CA GLY A 40 -1.09 5.34 5.36
C GLY A 40 0.39 5.73 5.30
N ILE A 41 1.23 5.19 6.19
CA ILE A 41 2.68 5.45 6.17
C ILE A 41 3.31 4.86 4.91
N PHE A 42 2.94 3.64 4.52
CA PHE A 42 3.41 3.02 3.28
C PHE A 42 2.97 3.82 2.05
N ALA A 43 1.69 4.20 1.96
CA ALA A 43 1.18 5.03 0.87
C ALA A 43 1.95 6.36 0.77
N LEU A 44 2.19 7.04 1.90
CA LEU A 44 2.98 8.27 1.91
C LEU A 44 4.43 8.05 1.47
N GLY A 45 5.04 6.94 1.91
CA GLY A 45 6.40 6.55 1.53
C GLY A 45 6.54 6.31 0.03
N PHE A 46 5.63 5.52 -0.56
CA PHE A 46 5.60 5.29 -2.01
C PHE A 46 5.35 6.59 -2.79
N LEU A 47 4.46 7.46 -2.31
CA LEU A 47 4.19 8.76 -2.94
C LEU A 47 5.43 9.68 -2.93
N LEU A 48 6.12 9.78 -1.79
CA LEU A 48 7.35 10.57 -1.68
C LEU A 48 8.45 10.02 -2.58
N GLY A 49 8.62 8.69 -2.59
CA GLY A 49 9.59 8.06 -3.48
C GLY A 49 9.25 8.29 -4.96
N LEU A 50 7.97 8.36 -5.32
CA LEU A 50 7.52 8.52 -6.70
C LEU A 50 7.85 9.94 -7.16
N ALA A 51 7.53 10.92 -6.32
CA ALA A 51 7.88 12.32 -6.54
C ALA A 51 9.40 12.49 -6.68
N ALA A 52 10.18 11.91 -5.76
CA ALA A 52 11.64 11.98 -5.79
C ALA A 52 12.22 11.37 -7.08
N LYS A 53 11.70 10.21 -7.51
CA LYS A 53 12.14 9.56 -8.75
C LYS A 53 11.70 10.31 -10.01
N CYS A 54 10.51 10.90 -10.02
CA CYS A 54 10.08 11.77 -11.12
C CYS A 54 10.99 13.00 -11.27
N LEU A 55 11.37 13.65 -10.15
CA LEU A 55 12.30 14.79 -10.16
C LEU A 55 13.71 14.41 -10.61
N ALA A 56 14.17 13.21 -10.26
CA ALA A 56 15.50 12.71 -10.62
C ALA A 56 15.59 12.08 -12.02
N GLY A 57 14.49 12.02 -12.79
CA GLY A 57 14.46 11.33 -14.09
C GLY A 57 14.66 9.82 -13.97
N GLY A 58 14.11 9.22 -12.91
CA GLY A 58 14.27 7.80 -12.57
C GLY A 58 13.75 6.84 -13.64
N SER A 59 14.23 5.59 -13.58
CA SER A 59 13.83 4.56 -14.53
C SER A 59 12.33 4.24 -14.46
N TRP A 60 11.72 4.07 -15.64
CA TRP A 60 10.32 3.67 -15.81
C TRP A 60 9.93 2.43 -15.01
N ILE A 61 10.86 1.48 -14.84
CA ILE A 61 10.63 0.25 -14.09
C ILE A 61 10.40 0.56 -12.61
N VAL A 62 11.24 1.40 -12.02
CA VAL A 62 11.14 1.81 -10.61
C VAL A 62 9.87 2.63 -10.40
N LEU A 63 9.56 3.57 -11.31
CA LEU A 63 8.33 4.35 -11.26
C LEU A 63 7.08 3.46 -11.28
N THR A 64 7.09 2.42 -12.12
CA THR A 64 5.96 1.48 -12.23
C THR A 64 5.78 0.66 -10.95
N LEU A 65 6.87 0.14 -10.39
CA LEU A 65 6.84 -0.59 -9.11
C LEU A 65 6.33 0.31 -7.97
N LEU A 66 6.82 1.55 -7.91
CA LEU A 66 6.39 2.48 -6.87
C LEU A 66 4.92 2.87 -6.99
N ALA A 67 4.42 3.06 -8.22
CA ALA A 67 3.01 3.30 -8.47
C ALA A 67 2.15 2.09 -8.10
N LEU A 68 2.65 0.87 -8.35
CA LEU A 68 1.99 -0.37 -7.96
C LEU A 68 1.89 -0.48 -6.43
N GLY A 69 3.00 -0.28 -5.72
CA GLY A 69 3.03 -0.24 -4.26
C GLY A 69 2.08 0.79 -3.66
N PHE A 70 2.06 2.00 -4.23
CA PHE A 70 1.12 3.04 -3.84
C PHE A 70 -0.34 2.61 -3.99
N MET A 71 -0.71 2.01 -5.13
CA MET A 71 -2.06 1.49 -5.37
C MET A 71 -2.43 0.37 -4.39
N LEU A 72 -1.50 -0.53 -4.06
CA LEU A 72 -1.72 -1.56 -3.05
C LEU A 72 -1.95 -0.95 -1.67
N SER A 73 -1.12 0.01 -1.26
CA SER A 73 -1.27 0.67 0.03
C SER A 73 -2.57 1.48 0.12
N TYR A 74 -2.96 2.15 -0.96
CA TYR A 74 -4.24 2.83 -1.05
C TYR A 74 -5.42 1.85 -0.93
N THR A 75 -5.35 0.73 -1.63
CA THR A 75 -6.38 -0.32 -1.57
C THR A 75 -6.48 -0.90 -0.16
N ALA A 76 -5.35 -1.21 0.50
CA ALA A 76 -5.31 -1.65 1.89
C ALA A 76 -5.95 -0.62 2.82
N PHE A 77 -5.59 0.64 2.66
CA PHE A 77 -6.11 1.75 3.46
C PHE A 77 -7.63 1.87 3.30
N VAL A 78 -8.16 1.84 2.08
CA VAL A 78 -9.60 1.88 1.78
C VAL A 78 -10.32 0.67 2.38
N LEU A 79 -9.80 -0.54 2.21
CA LEU A 79 -10.37 -1.77 2.76
C LEU A 79 -10.43 -1.78 4.29
N THR A 80 -9.55 -1.01 4.94
CA THR A 80 -9.52 -0.93 6.40
C THR A 80 -10.55 0.04 6.96
N PHE A 81 -11.20 0.85 6.11
CA PHE A 81 -12.45 1.51 6.49
C PHE A 81 -13.59 0.49 6.37
N PRO A 82 -14.39 0.30 7.43
CA PRO A 82 -15.61 -0.47 7.28
C PRO A 82 -16.51 0.33 6.34
N GLU A 83 -16.68 -0.17 5.11
CA GLU A 83 -17.75 0.26 4.24
C GLU A 83 -19.02 0.19 5.09
N LYS A 84 -19.72 1.32 5.26
CA LYS A 84 -21.04 1.32 5.89
C LYS A 84 -21.83 0.27 5.13
N ARG A 85 -22.02 -0.92 5.72
CA ARG A 85 -23.08 -1.83 5.33
C ARG A 85 -24.38 -1.06 5.53
N LYS A 86 -24.79 -0.32 4.51
CA LYS A 86 -26.15 0.14 4.31
C LYS A 86 -26.80 -0.81 3.31
N HIS A 87 -27.29 -1.92 3.84
CA HIS A 87 -28.54 -2.62 3.49
C HIS A 87 -28.62 -3.86 4.40
N CYS A 88 -29.42 -3.91 5.46
CA CYS A 88 -30.87 -4.11 5.56
C CYS A 88 -31.38 -5.37 4.86
N GLU A 89 -31.62 -6.44 5.64
CA GLU A 89 -32.85 -7.27 5.55
C GLU A 89 -33.01 -8.07 6.84
N GLY A 90 -34.24 -8.07 7.38
CA GLY A 90 -34.55 -8.59 8.71
C GLY A 90 -34.68 -10.10 8.78
N ARG A 91 -34.52 -10.61 10.00
CA ARG A 91 -35.35 -11.68 10.55
C ARG A 91 -35.32 -11.63 12.07
#